data_AF-A0A845XG67-F1
#
_entry.id   AF-A0A845XG67-F1
#
_cell.length_a   1.000
_cell.length_b   1.000
_cell.length_c   1.000
_cell.angle_alpha   90.00
_cell.angle_beta   90.00
_cell.angle_gamma   90.00
#
_symmetry.space_group_name_H-M   'P 1'
#
loop_
_entity.id
_entity.type
_entity.pdbx_description
1 polymer ?
#
loop_
_entity_poly.entity_id
_entity_poly.type
_entity_poly.pdbx_seq_one_letter_code
_entity_poly.pdbx_strand_id
1 'polypeptide(L)'
;MQLGLLGLLEVSSLCLLLASPTLAQITPDSTLGDENSQVTPNQTIRGAAADLIEGGAIRDSNLFHSLIEFNVGNGQRVYFANPDGITNILTRVTGSTLSQILGTLGVNGSANLFLLNPNGIAFGSNARLEVV
;
A
#
# COMPACT_ATOMS: atom_id res chain seq x y z
N MET A 1 -49.19 -28.62 -44.37
CA MET A 1 -47.81 -29.13 -44.31
C MET A 1 -46.93 -28.00 -43.79
N GLN A 2 -46.30 -28.21 -42.62
CA GLN A 2 -44.93 -27.79 -42.19
C GLN A 2 -44.28 -26.63 -42.97
N LEU A 3 -43.64 -25.58 -42.44
CA LEU A 3 -43.10 -25.18 -41.13
C LEU A 3 -42.57 -23.74 -41.31
N GLY A 4 -42.34 -22.98 -40.24
CA GLY A 4 -41.61 -21.70 -40.36
C GLY A 4 -41.31 -21.02 -39.04
N LEU A 5 -40.51 -21.69 -38.21
CA LEU A 5 -40.04 -21.26 -36.88
C LEU A 5 -39.04 -20.09 -37.02
N LEU A 6 -39.36 -18.91 -36.47
CA LEU A 6 -38.41 -17.80 -36.29
C LEU A 6 -37.79 -17.91 -34.89
N GLY A 7 -36.56 -18.43 -34.84
CA GLY A 7 -35.76 -18.54 -33.63
C GLY A 7 -35.28 -17.16 -33.14
N LEU A 8 -35.50 -16.90 -31.86
CA LEU A 8 -34.93 -15.77 -31.13
C LEU A 8 -33.42 -15.99 -30.95
N LEU A 9 -32.63 -15.01 -31.38
CA LEU A 9 -31.18 -14.99 -31.18
C LEU A 9 -30.90 -14.39 -29.80
N GLU A 10 -30.66 -15.21 -28.79
CA GLU A 10 -30.11 -14.73 -27.51
C GLU A 10 -28.60 -14.61 -27.62
N VAL A 11 -28.11 -13.38 -27.74
CA VAL A 11 -26.68 -13.09 -27.63
C VAL A 11 -26.34 -13.01 -26.15
N SER A 12 -25.95 -14.15 -25.57
CA SER A 12 -25.37 -14.18 -24.22
C SER A 12 -23.99 -13.52 -24.26
N SER A 13 -23.90 -12.27 -23.78
CA SER A 13 -22.62 -11.61 -23.53
C SER A 13 -21.97 -12.22 -22.29
N LEU A 14 -21.00 -13.12 -22.51
CA LEU A 14 -20.10 -13.59 -21.47
C LEU A 14 -19.10 -12.47 -21.13
N CYS A 15 -19.45 -11.66 -20.13
CA CYS A 15 -18.56 -10.63 -19.60
C CYS A 15 -17.45 -11.31 -18.76
N LEU A 16 -16.28 -11.53 -19.37
CA LEU A 16 -15.07 -11.96 -18.66
C LEU A 16 -14.63 -10.84 -17.71
N LEU A 17 -14.94 -10.98 -16.42
CA LEU A 17 -14.39 -10.17 -15.35
C LEU A 17 -12.88 -10.48 -15.26
N LEU A 18 -12.07 -9.73 -16.00
CA LEU A 18 -10.63 -9.69 -15.77
C LEU A 18 -10.40 -9.05 -14.40
N ALA A 19 -10.10 -9.89 -13.40
CA ALA A 19 -9.64 -9.42 -12.11
C ALA A 19 -8.37 -8.59 -12.34
N SER A 20 -8.50 -7.27 -12.22
CA SER A 20 -7.34 -6.39 -12.20
C SER A 20 -6.50 -6.79 -10.99
N PRO A 21 -5.19 -7.07 -11.12
CA PRO A 21 -4.37 -7.22 -9.94
C PRO A 21 -4.50 -5.92 -9.15
N THR A 22 -5.07 -5.98 -7.95
CA THR A 22 -5.15 -4.82 -7.07
C THR A 22 -3.71 -4.45 -6.72
N LEU A 23 -3.21 -3.38 -7.34
CA LEU A 23 -2.01 -2.73 -6.83
C LEU A 23 -2.28 -2.37 -5.38
N ALA A 24 -1.33 -2.64 -4.49
CA ALA A 24 -1.52 -2.23 -3.12
C ALA A 24 -1.64 -0.71 -3.06
N GLN A 25 -2.61 -0.25 -2.30
CA GLN A 25 -2.97 1.15 -2.27
C GLN A 25 -2.22 1.83 -1.11
N ILE A 26 -1.26 2.68 -1.48
CA ILE A 26 -0.56 3.59 -0.56
C ILE A 26 -0.85 5.00 -1.04
N THR A 27 -1.65 5.73 -0.29
CA THR A 27 -2.10 7.06 -0.68
C THR A 27 -1.79 8.03 0.45
N PRO A 28 -0.85 8.97 0.26
CA PRO A 28 -0.65 10.06 1.21
C PRO A 28 -1.92 10.88 1.42
N ASP A 29 -2.12 11.37 2.65
CA ASP A 29 -3.07 12.46 2.86
C ASP A 29 -2.35 13.82 2.81
N SER A 30 -3.12 14.90 2.90
CA SER A 30 -2.64 16.28 2.83
C SER A 30 -2.55 16.98 4.19
N THR A 31 -2.70 16.24 5.30
CA THR A 31 -2.83 16.82 6.65
C THR A 31 -1.51 17.28 7.25
N LEU A 32 -0.38 16.98 6.60
CA LEU A 32 0.95 17.47 6.98
C LEU A 32 1.38 18.72 6.17
N GLY A 33 0.52 19.26 5.30
CA GLY A 33 0.81 20.48 4.55
C GLY A 33 1.98 20.29 3.58
N ASP A 34 2.99 21.17 3.64
CA ASP A 34 4.17 21.09 2.77
C ASP A 34 5.09 19.91 3.11
N GLU A 35 4.88 19.27 4.27
CA GLU A 35 5.64 18.12 4.75
C GLU A 35 4.92 16.78 4.47
N ASN A 36 4.11 16.71 3.41
CA ASN A 36 3.35 15.50 3.08
C ASN A 36 4.24 14.27 2.83
N SER A 37 3.69 13.11 3.14
CA SER A 37 4.28 11.82 2.74
C SER A 37 4.29 11.72 1.21
N GLN A 38 5.32 11.07 0.66
CA GLN A 38 5.45 10.82 -0.77
C GLN A 38 5.73 9.34 -0.99
N VAL A 39 5.24 8.80 -2.10
CA VAL A 39 5.48 7.40 -2.49
C VAL A 39 6.25 7.41 -3.80
N THR A 40 7.50 6.95 -3.74
CA THR A 40 8.38 6.83 -4.89
C THR A 40 8.44 5.35 -5.30
N PRO A 41 7.78 4.95 -6.40
CA PRO A 41 7.74 3.54 -6.80
C PRO A 41 9.06 3.07 -7.42
N ASN A 42 9.23 1.75 -7.50
CA ASN A 42 10.32 1.06 -8.22
C ASN A 42 11.75 1.46 -7.79
N GLN A 43 11.94 1.79 -6.52
CA GLN A 43 13.28 1.99 -5.94
C GLN A 43 13.99 0.65 -5.74
N THR A 44 15.31 0.64 -5.92
CA THR A 44 16.12 -0.56 -5.66
C THR A 44 16.55 -0.58 -4.19
N ILE A 45 15.91 -1.43 -3.40
CA ILE A 45 16.20 -1.59 -1.97
C ILE A 45 16.58 -3.04 -1.72
N ARG A 46 17.78 -3.26 -1.16
CA ARG A 46 18.33 -4.60 -0.91
C ARG A 46 18.36 -5.48 -2.18
N GLY A 47 18.70 -4.88 -3.32
CA GLY A 47 18.87 -5.58 -4.60
C GLY A 47 17.60 -5.95 -5.35
N ALA A 48 16.42 -5.51 -4.90
CA ALA A 48 15.16 -5.73 -5.62
C ALA A 48 14.26 -4.48 -5.59
N ALA A 49 13.29 -4.42 -6.50
CA ALA A 49 12.34 -3.33 -6.57
C ALA A 49 11.46 -3.24 -5.31
N ALA A 50 11.14 -2.02 -4.91
CA ALA A 50 10.24 -1.71 -3.81
C ALA A 50 9.67 -0.29 -3.98
N ASP A 51 8.52 -0.04 -3.36
CA ASP A 51 8.01 1.32 -3.18
C ASP A 51 8.66 1.92 -1.93
N LEU A 52 9.14 3.16 -2.04
CA LEU A 52 9.77 3.89 -0.95
C LEU A 52 8.84 5.02 -0.50
N ILE A 53 8.55 5.07 0.79
CA ILE A 53 7.80 6.16 1.42
C ILE A 53 8.79 7.18 1.97
N GLU A 54 8.67 8.42 1.48
CA GLU A 54 9.57 9.54 1.74
C GLU A 54 8.78 10.78 2.17
N GLY A 55 9.47 11.91 2.34
CA GLY A 55 8.87 13.14 2.86
C GLY A 55 8.48 12.99 4.32
N GLY A 56 7.33 13.54 4.71
CA GLY A 56 6.85 13.51 6.10
C GLY A 56 7.40 14.65 6.96
N ALA A 57 6.76 14.86 8.11
CA ALA A 57 7.10 15.93 9.03
C ALA A 57 8.12 15.44 10.06
N ILE A 58 9.25 16.14 10.21
CA ILE A 58 10.30 15.77 11.16
C ILE A 58 10.20 16.65 12.41
N ARG A 59 10.10 16.04 13.60
CA ARG A 59 10.20 16.72 14.89
C ARG A 59 11.17 15.96 15.77
N ASP A 60 12.34 16.56 15.99
CA ASP A 60 13.48 15.92 16.63
C ASP A 60 13.83 14.59 15.93
N SER A 61 13.97 13.49 16.68
CA SER A 61 14.28 12.17 16.14
C SER A 61 13.05 11.39 15.64
N ASN A 62 11.91 12.07 15.45
CA ASN A 62 10.66 11.46 15.02
C ASN A 62 10.27 11.96 13.63
N LEU A 63 10.02 11.03 12.72
CA LEU A 63 9.48 11.27 11.40
C LEU A 63 8.00 10.85 11.37
N PHE A 64 7.12 11.75 10.97
CA PHE A 64 5.69 11.51 10.91
C PHE A 64 5.21 11.37 9.47
N HIS A 65 4.50 10.27 9.19
CA HIS A 65 3.76 10.07 7.95
C HIS A 65 2.26 10.02 8.22
N SER A 66 1.51 10.55 7.26
CA SER A 66 0.05 10.51 7.26
C SER A 66 -0.44 10.04 5.89
N LEU A 67 -1.25 9.00 5.90
CA LEU A 67 -1.72 8.29 4.71
C LEU A 67 -3.25 8.12 4.80
N ILE A 68 -3.97 8.31 3.69
CA ILE A 68 -5.39 7.95 3.59
C ILE A 68 -5.51 6.42 3.63
N GLU A 69 -4.66 5.72 2.88
CA GLU A 69 -4.69 4.26 2.77
C GLU A 69 -3.28 3.70 2.81
N PHE A 70 -3.13 2.54 3.44
CA PHE A 70 -1.86 1.83 3.52
C PHE A 70 -2.07 0.33 3.50
N ASN A 71 -1.77 -0.28 2.35
CA ASN A 71 -1.77 -1.73 2.13
C ASN A 71 -0.44 -2.14 1.50
N VAL A 72 0.01 -3.36 1.80
CA VAL A 72 1.18 -3.98 1.16
C VAL A 72 0.71 -5.26 0.48
N GLY A 73 0.69 -5.27 -0.83
CA GLY A 73 0.18 -6.38 -1.65
C GLY A 73 1.09 -7.60 -1.60
N ASN A 74 0.55 -8.77 -1.99
CA ASN A 74 1.33 -10.00 -2.02
C ASN A 74 2.51 -9.88 -3.01
N GLY A 75 3.73 -10.19 -2.54
CA GLY A 75 4.96 -10.03 -3.33
C GLY A 75 5.43 -8.58 -3.51
N GLN A 76 4.63 -7.58 -3.12
CA GLN A 76 5.05 -6.19 -3.08
C GLN A 76 6.04 -6.00 -1.92
N ARG A 77 6.92 -5.02 -2.07
CA ARG A 77 7.86 -4.57 -1.05
C ARG A 77 7.69 -3.07 -0.85
N VAL A 78 7.49 -2.66 0.40
CA VAL A 78 7.30 -1.26 0.78
C VAL A 78 8.27 -0.96 1.91
N TYR A 79 9.03 0.12 1.77
CA TYR A 79 9.93 0.58 2.80
C TYR A 79 9.68 2.04 3.15
N PHE A 80 9.86 2.39 4.42
CA PHE A 80 10.00 3.78 4.84
C PHE A 80 11.45 4.22 4.72
N ALA A 81 11.70 5.39 4.16
CA ALA A 81 13.02 6.01 4.20
C ALA A 81 13.40 6.37 5.64
N ASN A 82 14.67 6.22 5.97
CA ASN A 82 15.23 6.60 7.25
C ASN A 82 16.30 7.68 7.00
N PRO A 83 15.93 8.96 6.94
CA PRO A 83 16.92 10.03 6.87
C PRO A 83 17.72 10.11 8.18
N ASP A 84 18.88 10.77 8.11
CA ASP A 84 19.81 10.90 9.24
C ASP A 84 19.13 11.53 10.47
N GLY A 85 19.46 10.99 11.65
CA GLY A 85 18.94 11.49 12.93
C GLY A 85 17.53 11.02 13.30
N ILE A 86 16.84 10.28 12.42
CA ILE A 86 15.53 9.69 12.74
C ILE A 86 15.69 8.34 13.43
N THR A 87 15.12 8.25 14.63
CA THR A 87 15.06 7.02 15.44
C THR A 87 13.68 6.38 15.39
N ASN A 88 12.62 7.17 15.17
CA ASN A 88 11.24 6.68 15.12
C ASN A 88 10.53 7.19 13.88
N ILE A 89 9.85 6.30 13.19
CA ILE A 89 8.93 6.60 12.10
C ILE A 89 7.52 6.29 12.61
N LEU A 90 6.68 7.31 12.70
CA LEU A 90 5.30 7.22 13.17
C LEU A 90 4.36 7.47 12.01
N THR A 91 3.64 6.43 11.59
CA THR A 91 2.75 6.48 10.44
C THR A 91 1.32 6.29 10.90
N ARG A 92 0.44 7.21 10.54
CA ARG A 92 -1.01 7.06 10.75
C ARG A 92 -1.76 6.85 9.44
N VAL A 93 -2.79 6.01 9.50
CA VAL A 93 -3.82 5.87 8.46
C VAL A 93 -5.05 6.66 8.88
N THR A 94 -5.49 7.59 8.04
CA THR A 94 -6.61 8.52 8.30
C THR A 94 -7.88 8.17 7.54
N GLY A 95 -7.80 7.30 6.52
CA GLY A 95 -8.97 6.78 5.82
C GLY A 95 -9.74 5.73 6.63
N SER A 96 -10.74 5.15 5.99
CA SER A 96 -11.69 4.20 6.60
C SER A 96 -11.39 2.74 6.31
N THR A 97 -10.23 2.43 5.73
CA THR A 97 -9.88 1.06 5.29
C THR A 97 -8.93 0.37 6.26
N LEU A 98 -9.11 -0.95 6.41
CA LEU A 98 -8.18 -1.85 7.11
C LEU A 98 -6.84 -1.87 6.36
N SER A 99 -5.72 -1.84 7.09
CA SER A 99 -4.40 -2.09 6.50
C SER A 99 -4.15 -3.59 6.35
N GLN A 100 -4.07 -4.06 5.11
CA GLN A 100 -3.70 -5.44 4.77
C GLN A 100 -2.22 -5.50 4.38
N ILE A 101 -1.42 -6.15 5.23
CA ILE A 101 0.01 -6.38 4.99
C ILE A 101 0.17 -7.81 4.53
N LEU A 102 0.20 -8.01 3.21
CA LEU A 102 0.30 -9.31 2.55
C LEU A 102 1.71 -9.55 1.97
N GLY A 103 2.52 -8.50 1.82
CA GLY A 103 3.88 -8.55 1.30
C GLY A 103 4.94 -8.16 2.34
N THR A 104 6.04 -7.57 1.85
CA THR A 104 7.16 -7.15 2.71
C THR A 104 7.01 -5.68 3.09
N LEU A 105 7.02 -5.41 4.39
CA LEU A 105 7.04 -4.08 4.97
C LEU A 105 8.35 -3.90 5.74
N GLY A 106 9.10 -2.83 5.48
CA GLY A 106 10.35 -2.58 6.19
C GLY A 106 10.71 -1.11 6.36
N VAL A 107 11.88 -0.89 6.94
CA VAL A 107 12.54 0.41 7.02
C VAL A 107 13.86 0.33 6.26
N ASN A 108 14.12 1.30 5.39
CA ASN A 108 15.41 1.41 4.70
C ASN A 108 16.43 2.09 5.62
N GLY A 109 16.75 1.42 6.73
CA GLY A 109 17.56 1.94 7.83
C GLY A 109 17.31 1.15 9.12
N SER A 110 17.44 1.82 10.26
CA SER A 110 17.35 1.19 11.59
C SER A 110 16.34 1.87 12.53
N ALA A 111 15.59 2.86 12.04
CA ALA A 111 14.53 3.50 12.82
C ALA A 111 13.43 2.50 13.19
N ASN A 112 12.85 2.68 14.37
CA ASN A 112 11.65 1.99 14.82
C ASN A 112 10.48 2.40 13.93
N LEU A 113 9.62 1.44 13.55
CA LEU A 113 8.39 1.72 12.80
C LEU A 113 7.16 1.55 13.69
N PHE A 114 6.40 2.63 13.87
CA PHE A 114 5.10 2.64 14.53
C PHE A 114 4.01 2.88 13.49
N LEU A 115 3.15 1.89 13.26
CA LEU A 115 2.03 1.99 12.33
C LEU A 115 0.70 2.02 13.10
N LEU A 116 -0.09 3.06 12.87
CA LEU A 116 -1.37 3.29 13.51
C LEU A 116 -2.48 3.28 12.46
N ASN A 117 -3.44 2.37 12.61
CA ASN A 117 -4.67 2.39 11.84
C ASN A 117 -5.86 2.07 12.77
N PRO A 118 -6.77 3.02 13.04
CA PRO A 118 -7.95 2.79 13.88
C PRO A 118 -8.87 1.68 13.36
N ASN A 119 -8.85 1.40 12.06
CA ASN A 119 -9.63 0.34 11.42
C ASN A 119 -8.97 -1.04 11.56
N GLY A 120 -7.75 -1.11 12.11
CA GLY A 120 -6.99 -2.33 12.32
C GLY A 120 -5.86 -2.54 11.30
N ILE A 121 -5.00 -3.50 11.61
CA ILE A 121 -3.88 -3.94 10.78
C ILE A 121 -3.90 -5.46 10.76
N ALA A 122 -3.98 -6.05 9.57
CA ALA A 122 -4.00 -7.49 9.38
C ALA A 122 -2.76 -7.95 8.59
N PHE A 123 -2.05 -8.94 9.12
CA PHE A 123 -0.91 -9.56 8.48
C PHE A 123 -1.33 -10.87 7.81
N GLY A 124 -1.11 -10.96 6.50
CA GLY A 124 -1.34 -12.19 5.73
C GLY A 124 -0.25 -13.24 5.97
N SER A 125 -0.47 -14.45 5.48
CA SER A 125 0.47 -15.57 5.62
C SER A 125 1.83 -15.35 4.95
N ASN A 126 1.88 -14.48 3.92
CA ASN A 126 3.10 -14.12 3.20
C ASN A 126 3.75 -12.83 3.71
N ALA A 127 3.19 -12.22 4.75
CA ALA A 127 3.69 -10.97 5.29
C ALA A 127 5.11 -11.15 5.85
N ARG A 128 5.97 -10.17 5.58
CA ARG A 128 7.33 -10.12 6.13
C ARG A 128 7.59 -8.73 6.69
N LEU A 129 8.19 -8.70 7.88
CA LEU A 129 8.67 -7.48 8.50
C LEU A 129 10.19 -7.45 8.40
N GLU A 130 10.72 -6.41 7.75
CA GLU A 130 12.15 -6.11 7.67
C GLU A 130 12.45 -4.83 8.45
N VAL A 131 12.31 -4.93 9.78
CA VAL A 131 12.64 -3.90 10.78
C VAL A 131 13.75 -4.43 11.68
N VAL A 132 14.52 -3.53 12.30
CA VAL A 132 15.70 -3.85 13.13
C VAL A 132 15.33 -3.86 14.60
#